data_AF-A0A7C7CME9-F1
#
_entry.id   AF-A0A7C7CME9-F1
#
_cell.length_a   1.000
_cell.length_b   1.000
_cell.length_c   1.000
_cell.angle_alpha   90.00
_cell.angle_beta   90.00
_cell.angle_gamma   90.00
#
_symmetry.space_group_name_H-M   'P 1'
#
loop_
_entity.id
_entity.type
_entity.pdbx_description
1 polymer ?
#
loop_
_entity_poly.entity_id
_entity_poly.type
_entity_poly.pdbx_seq_one_letter_code
_entity_poly.pdbx_strand_id
1 'polypeptide(L)'
;MSDTGVPSQERYTIEGAGSGDLYAKPFLRDESSFYGNTELRNHYHLPGDANLRGYYGLGLVGAESVITNSFELFFNPPIKVLDIELAAFIDDGWVWGSKYTPGDEAFNGDYLFDAGLGLRLKKSILGKDFYLRIDAPFFVKDMSTDNKGIRFHNDKWLFSFSKGI
;
A
#
# COMPACT_ATOMS: atom_id res chain seq x y z
N MET A 1 -21.78 9.61 29.27
CA MET A 1 -21.24 10.65 28.38
C MET A 1 -20.19 11.42 29.15
N SER A 2 -18.93 11.31 28.76
CA SER A 2 -17.87 12.26 29.10
C SER A 2 -17.06 12.50 27.81
N ASP A 3 -17.59 13.39 26.97
CA ASP A 3 -16.91 13.97 25.82
C ASP A 3 -15.84 14.97 26.30
N THR A 4 -14.75 14.46 26.88
CA THR A 4 -13.49 15.19 26.84
C THR A 4 -12.80 14.83 25.54
N GLY A 5 -13.32 15.42 24.45
CA GLY A 5 -12.87 15.21 23.07
C GLY A 5 -11.45 15.70 22.85
N VAL A 6 -10.48 14.93 23.35
CA VAL A 6 -9.11 14.95 22.82
C VAL A 6 -9.20 14.33 21.43
N PRO A 7 -8.54 14.90 20.40
CA PRO A 7 -8.49 14.28 19.08
C PRO A 7 -8.03 12.83 19.22
N SER A 8 -8.80 11.89 18.65
CA SER A 8 -8.36 10.51 18.50
C SER A 8 -7.01 10.52 17.78
N GLN A 9 -6.07 9.70 18.25
CA GLN A 9 -4.82 9.45 17.53
C GLN A 9 -5.14 8.98 16.10
N GLU A 10 -4.39 9.46 15.11
CA GLU A 10 -4.46 8.93 13.75
C GLU A 10 -3.98 7.47 13.76
N ARG A 11 -4.75 6.60 13.12
CA ARG A 11 -4.46 5.17 13.05
C ARG A 11 -3.67 4.87 11.80
N TYR A 12 -2.81 3.86 11.88
CA TYR A 12 -2.00 3.42 10.75
C TYR A 12 -2.85 2.71 9.70
N THR A 13 -2.50 2.97 8.45
CA THR A 13 -3.06 2.34 7.25
C THR A 13 -2.17 1.17 6.84
N ILE A 14 -2.77 -0.01 6.65
CA ILE A 14 -2.00 -1.25 6.40
C ILE A 14 -1.38 -1.24 5.00
N GLU A 15 -2.15 -0.83 4.01
CA GLU A 15 -1.78 -0.95 2.60
C GLU A 15 -0.82 0.14 2.10
N GLY A 16 -0.61 1.22 2.85
CA GLY A 16 0.14 2.38 2.37
C GLY A 16 -0.01 3.60 3.27
N ALA A 17 0.05 4.80 2.68
CA ALA A 17 0.04 6.06 3.40
C ALA A 17 -1.32 6.37 4.05
N GLY A 18 -1.25 7.02 5.22
CA GLY A 18 -2.40 7.53 5.94
C GLY A 18 -3.25 8.52 5.15
N SER A 19 -4.46 8.74 5.66
CA SER A 19 -5.45 9.63 5.03
C SER A 19 -4.90 11.05 4.81
N GLY A 20 -4.16 11.59 5.77
CA GLY A 20 -3.55 12.92 5.66
C GLY A 20 -2.60 13.06 4.48
N ASP A 21 -1.74 12.07 4.25
CA ASP A 21 -0.77 12.04 3.15
C ASP A 21 -1.45 11.85 1.79
N LEU A 22 -2.49 11.03 1.72
CA LEU A 22 -3.33 10.89 0.53
C LEU A 22 -3.97 12.22 0.16
N TYR A 23 -4.61 12.91 1.11
CA TYR A 23 -5.20 14.24 0.88
C TYR A 23 -4.15 15.33 0.63
N ALA A 24 -2.89 15.14 1.02
CA ALA A 24 -1.83 16.06 0.67
C ALA A 24 -1.52 16.06 -0.84
N LYS A 25 -1.83 14.98 -1.56
CA LYS A 25 -1.69 14.90 -3.02
C LYS A 25 -2.94 15.48 -3.72
N PRO A 26 -2.84 16.62 -4.45
CA PRO A 26 -4.01 17.26 -5.04
C PRO A 26 -4.82 16.35 -5.97
N PHE A 27 -4.14 15.44 -6.68
CA PHE A 27 -4.75 14.50 -7.63
C PHE A 27 -5.34 13.25 -6.98
N LEU A 28 -5.34 13.12 -5.65
CA LEU A 28 -5.98 12.01 -4.92
C LEU A 28 -7.13 12.48 -3.99
N ARG A 29 -7.28 13.79 -3.81
CA ARG A 29 -8.24 14.40 -2.88
C ARG A 29 -9.69 14.04 -3.18
N ASP A 30 -10.01 13.91 -4.46
CA ASP A 30 -11.37 13.66 -4.92
C ASP A 30 -11.55 12.19 -5.31
N GLU A 31 -12.74 11.63 -5.07
CA GLU A 31 -13.07 10.26 -5.49
C GLU A 31 -13.06 10.10 -7.01
N SER A 32 -13.40 11.17 -7.75
CA SER A 32 -13.35 11.22 -9.22
C SER A 32 -11.95 11.46 -9.78
N SER A 33 -10.91 11.43 -8.94
CA SER A 33 -9.51 11.39 -9.39
C SER A 33 -9.33 10.31 -10.46
N PHE A 34 -8.39 10.53 -11.39
CA PHE A 34 -8.21 9.68 -12.57
C PHE A 34 -9.42 9.65 -13.52
N TYR A 35 -9.96 10.83 -13.83
CA TYR A 35 -11.02 11.01 -14.84
C TYR A 35 -12.31 10.25 -14.51
N GLY A 36 -12.66 10.13 -13.24
CA GLY A 36 -13.86 9.42 -12.77
C GLY A 36 -13.74 7.90 -12.75
N ASN A 37 -12.55 7.35 -13.04
CA ASN A 37 -12.32 5.91 -12.94
C ASN A 37 -11.96 5.52 -11.50
N THR A 38 -12.99 5.18 -10.73
CA THR A 38 -12.86 4.78 -9.32
C THR A 38 -12.10 3.48 -9.14
N GLU A 39 -12.23 2.54 -10.08
CA GLU A 39 -11.44 1.31 -10.07
C GLU A 39 -9.95 1.63 -10.16
N LEU A 40 -9.54 2.47 -11.12
CA LEU A 40 -8.17 2.93 -11.23
C LEU A 40 -7.75 3.66 -9.95
N ARG A 41 -8.56 4.57 -9.40
CA ARG A 41 -8.24 5.24 -8.12
C ARG A 41 -7.95 4.24 -6.99
N ASN A 42 -8.73 3.17 -6.89
CA ASN A 42 -8.59 2.15 -5.83
C ASN A 42 -7.32 1.29 -5.97
N HIS A 43 -6.67 1.30 -7.14
CA HIS A 43 -5.37 0.64 -7.37
C HIS A 43 -4.19 1.60 -7.21
N TYR A 44 -4.42 2.89 -6.92
CA TYR A 44 -3.34 3.82 -6.66
C TYR A 44 -2.74 3.55 -5.28
N HIS A 45 -1.44 3.29 -5.26
CA HIS A 45 -0.67 3.06 -4.05
C HIS A 45 0.22 4.26 -3.74
N LEU A 46 0.08 4.82 -2.54
CA LEU A 46 0.99 5.82 -2.00
C LEU A 46 1.80 5.15 -0.86
N PRO A 47 3.13 5.02 -0.97
CA PRO A 47 3.93 4.52 0.14
C PRO A 47 3.81 5.40 1.39
N GLY A 48 3.73 4.76 2.55
CA GLY A 48 3.63 5.42 3.86
C GLY A 48 3.53 4.38 4.98
N ASP A 49 2.66 4.61 5.98
CA ASP A 49 2.45 3.85 7.22
C ASP A 49 3.03 2.42 7.27
N ALA A 50 2.24 1.39 6.95
CA ALA A 50 2.69 0.00 7.02
C ALA A 50 3.19 -0.52 5.66
N ASN A 51 2.57 -0.06 4.57
CA ASN A 51 2.99 -0.36 3.20
C ASN A 51 2.99 -1.87 2.84
N LEU A 52 1.98 -2.60 3.31
CA LEU A 52 1.78 -4.00 2.93
C LEU A 52 0.91 -4.08 1.67
N ARG A 53 1.56 -4.05 0.51
CA ARG A 53 0.94 -3.86 -0.82
C ARG A 53 -0.14 -4.89 -1.14
N GLY A 54 -0.01 -6.11 -0.66
CA GLY A 54 -0.97 -7.20 -0.91
C GLY A 54 -2.36 -6.94 -0.32
N TYR A 55 -2.47 -6.03 0.63
CA TYR A 55 -3.66 -5.81 1.45
C TYR A 55 -4.56 -4.66 1.00
N TYR A 56 -4.25 -4.05 -0.15
CA TYR A 56 -5.11 -3.01 -0.74
C TYR A 56 -6.55 -3.50 -0.96
N GLY A 57 -7.50 -2.59 -0.78
CA GLY A 57 -8.92 -2.87 -1.01
C GLY A 57 -9.58 -3.77 0.04
N LEU A 58 -8.84 -4.27 1.04
CA LEU A 58 -9.40 -5.06 2.13
C LEU A 58 -10.03 -4.20 3.24
N GLY A 59 -9.89 -2.88 3.16
CA GLY A 59 -10.46 -1.96 4.15
C GLY A 59 -9.86 -2.16 5.54
N LEU A 60 -8.62 -2.64 5.63
CA LEU A 60 -7.89 -2.82 6.88
C LEU A 60 -7.45 -1.44 7.40
N VAL A 61 -8.42 -0.69 7.90
CA VAL A 61 -8.19 0.58 8.56
C VAL A 61 -8.12 0.36 10.05
N GLY A 62 -7.29 1.16 10.70
CA GLY A 62 -7.44 1.35 12.12
C GLY A 62 -6.38 0.69 13.00
N ALA A 63 -5.25 0.25 12.45
CA ALA A 63 -4.17 -0.28 13.26
C ALA A 63 -3.62 0.80 14.22
N GLU A 64 -3.55 0.48 15.51
CA GLU A 64 -3.00 1.38 16.54
C GLU A 64 -1.47 1.34 16.57
N SER A 65 -0.89 0.20 16.23
CA SER A 65 0.55 0.05 16.08
C SER A 65 0.90 -0.98 15.02
N VAL A 66 2.00 -0.70 14.31
CA VAL A 66 2.53 -1.54 13.26
C VAL A 66 4.05 -1.59 13.36
N ILE A 67 4.63 -2.73 13.02
CA ILE A 67 6.03 -2.85 12.66
C ILE A 67 6.08 -3.57 11.33
N THR A 68 6.68 -2.95 10.31
CA THR A 68 6.76 -3.50 8.97
C THR A 68 8.18 -3.43 8.43
N ASN A 69 8.49 -4.37 7.54
CA ASN A 69 9.73 -4.43 6.80
C ASN A 69 9.41 -4.60 5.32
N SER A 70 10.18 -3.92 4.47
CA SER A 70 10.12 -4.06 3.02
C SER A 70 11.51 -4.37 2.49
N PHE A 71 11.61 -5.43 1.69
CA PHE A 71 12.81 -5.81 0.95
C PHE A 71 12.53 -5.71 -0.54
N GLU A 72 13.31 -4.92 -1.26
CA GLU A 72 13.19 -4.77 -2.72
C GLU A 72 14.50 -5.12 -3.42
N LEU A 73 14.39 -5.89 -4.51
CA LEU A 73 15.47 -6.17 -5.45
C LEU A 73 15.16 -5.52 -6.79
N PHE A 74 16.18 -4.91 -7.39
CA PHE A 74 16.04 -4.10 -8.60
C PHE A 74 16.95 -4.64 -9.71
N PHE A 75 16.41 -4.72 -10.93
CA PHE A 75 17.17 -5.07 -12.12
C PHE A 75 16.84 -4.11 -13.26
N ASN A 76 17.86 -3.39 -13.75
CA ASN A 76 17.72 -2.40 -14.81
C ASN A 76 18.24 -2.99 -16.12
N PRO A 77 17.37 -3.53 -17.00
CA PRO A 77 17.81 -4.01 -18.30
C PRO A 77 18.41 -2.86 -19.12
N PRO A 78 19.44 -3.12 -19.94
CA PRO A 78 20.17 -2.07 -20.69
C PRO A 78 19.39 -1.58 -21.93
N ILE A 79 18.13 -1.18 -21.75
CA ILE A 79 17.24 -0.68 -22.81
C ILE A 79 17.38 0.85 -22.86
N LYS A 80 18.07 1.39 -23.87
CA LYS A 80 18.41 2.83 -23.94
C LYS A 80 17.24 3.78 -24.26
N VAL A 81 16.10 3.26 -24.70
CA VAL A 81 14.97 4.07 -25.18
C VAL A 81 14.02 4.46 -24.04
N LEU A 82 13.97 3.65 -22.98
CA LEU A 82 13.11 3.87 -21.82
C LEU A 82 13.84 3.39 -20.57
N ASP A 83 13.85 4.21 -19.52
CA ASP A 83 14.41 3.82 -18.23
C ASP A 83 13.42 2.87 -17.53
N ILE A 84 13.69 1.58 -17.69
CA ILE A 84 12.89 0.48 -17.17
C ILE A 84 13.68 -0.19 -16.04
N GLU A 85 12.97 -0.50 -14.96
CA GLU A 85 13.50 -1.25 -13.83
C GLU A 85 12.51 -2.32 -13.41
N LEU A 86 12.96 -3.56 -13.31
CA LEU A 86 12.20 -4.68 -12.79
C LEU A 86 12.39 -4.78 -11.28
N ALA A 87 11.32 -5.09 -10.56
CA ALA A 87 11.27 -5.35 -9.13
C ALA A 87 11.05 -6.81 -8.83
N ALA A 88 11.66 -7.27 -7.74
CA ALA A 88 11.00 -8.21 -6.84
C ALA A 88 10.87 -7.56 -5.46
N PHE A 89 9.79 -7.82 -4.75
CA PHE A 89 9.59 -7.28 -3.41
C PHE A 89 8.98 -8.30 -2.44
N ILE A 90 9.27 -8.07 -1.16
CA ILE A 90 8.68 -8.76 -0.02
C ILE A 90 8.35 -7.69 1.03
N ASP A 91 7.11 -7.66 1.47
CA ASP A 91 6.65 -6.83 2.59
C ASP A 91 6.13 -7.75 3.69
N ASP A 92 6.54 -7.51 4.93
CA ASP A 92 6.03 -8.22 6.09
C ASP A 92 5.81 -7.28 7.28
N GLY A 93 5.00 -7.71 8.23
CA GLY A 93 4.85 -6.95 9.45
C GLY A 93 3.91 -7.56 10.48
N TRP A 94 3.91 -6.98 11.66
CA TRP A 94 2.97 -7.29 12.73
C TRP A 94 2.10 -6.07 13.02
N VAL A 95 0.81 -6.33 13.23
CA VAL A 95 -0.22 -5.32 13.43
C VAL A 95 -0.95 -5.57 14.74
N TRP A 96 -1.23 -4.49 15.48
CA TRP A 96 -2.06 -4.50 16.67
C TRP A 96 -3.12 -3.41 16.61
N GLY A 97 -4.27 -3.71 17.22
CA GLY A 97 -5.45 -2.87 17.24
C GLY A 97 -6.24 -3.05 18.55
N SER A 98 -7.16 -2.13 18.81
CA SER A 98 -8.02 -2.19 19.99
C SER A 98 -9.19 -3.15 19.79
N LYS A 99 -9.18 -4.24 20.55
CA LYS A 99 -10.29 -5.19 20.66
C LYS A 99 -11.64 -4.55 21.04
N TYR A 100 -11.62 -3.37 21.65
CA TYR A 100 -12.82 -2.73 22.23
C TYR A 100 -13.34 -1.55 21.40
N THR A 101 -12.72 -1.25 20.26
CA THR A 101 -13.13 -0.12 19.41
C THR A 101 -13.64 -0.64 18.06
N PRO A 102 -14.90 -0.34 17.68
CA PRO A 102 -15.41 -0.68 16.35
C PRO A 102 -14.53 -0.06 15.25
N GLY A 103 -14.20 -0.82 14.20
CA GLY A 103 -13.35 -0.36 13.08
C GLY A 103 -11.84 -0.44 13.33
N ASP A 104 -11.41 -1.34 14.20
CA ASP A 104 -10.00 -1.60 14.56
C ASP A 104 -9.55 -3.03 14.19
N GLU A 105 -10.41 -3.75 13.47
CA GLU A 105 -10.24 -5.15 13.02
C GLU A 105 -9.79 -6.16 14.10
N ALA A 106 -9.77 -5.75 15.37
CA ALA A 106 -9.33 -6.49 16.56
C ALA A 106 -7.95 -7.16 16.43
N PHE A 107 -7.02 -6.54 15.70
CA PHE A 107 -5.66 -7.06 15.52
C PHE A 107 -4.96 -7.31 16.86
N ASN A 108 -4.32 -8.47 17.02
CA ASN A 108 -3.66 -8.87 18.26
C ASN A 108 -2.27 -9.46 18.00
N GLY A 109 -1.41 -8.68 17.35
CA GLY A 109 -0.09 -9.14 16.92
C GLY A 109 -0.17 -10.03 15.70
N ASP A 110 -1.11 -9.73 14.81
CA ASP A 110 -1.32 -10.49 13.59
C ASP A 110 -0.19 -10.23 12.62
N TYR A 111 0.43 -11.31 12.15
CA TYR A 111 1.47 -11.26 11.15
C TYR A 111 0.87 -11.13 9.76
N LEU A 112 1.32 -10.14 8.99
CA LEU A 112 0.97 -9.88 7.61
C LEU A 112 2.20 -10.12 6.72
N PHE A 113 1.96 -10.56 5.49
CA PHE A 113 3.00 -10.85 4.52
C PHE A 113 2.45 -10.72 3.11
N ASP A 114 3.19 -10.03 2.25
CA ASP A 114 3.02 -10.13 0.81
C ASP A 114 4.34 -10.09 0.04
N ALA A 115 4.33 -10.65 -1.17
CA ALA A 115 5.46 -10.62 -2.08
C ALA A 115 4.98 -10.57 -3.53
N GLY A 116 5.79 -9.93 -4.36
CA GLY A 116 5.40 -9.66 -5.73
C GLY A 116 6.54 -9.25 -6.65
N LEU A 117 6.16 -8.88 -7.86
CA LEU A 117 7.04 -8.29 -8.86
C LEU A 117 6.50 -6.92 -9.22
N GLY A 118 7.38 -6.08 -9.76
CA GLY A 118 7.04 -4.72 -10.14
C GLY A 118 7.78 -4.30 -11.40
N LEU A 119 7.22 -3.29 -12.04
CA LEU A 119 7.78 -2.60 -13.18
C LEU A 119 7.82 -1.11 -12.84
N ARG A 120 9.00 -0.50 -12.89
CA ARG A 120 9.16 0.95 -12.76
C ARG A 120 9.62 1.53 -14.07
N LEU A 121 8.99 2.63 -14.43
CA LEU A 121 9.27 3.45 -15.59
C LEU A 121 9.66 4.83 -15.10
N LYS A 122 10.81 5.31 -15.53
CA LYS A 122 11.26 6.67 -15.25
C LYS A 122 11.35 7.46 -16.55
N LYS A 123 10.93 8.73 -16.50
CA LYS A 123 11.14 9.69 -17.58
C LYS A 123 11.45 11.07 -17.03
N SER A 124 12.56 11.64 -17.47
CA SER A 124 12.92 13.02 -17.12
C SER A 124 12.39 13.99 -18.18
N ILE A 125 11.55 14.94 -17.77
CA ILE A 125 10.98 15.98 -18.65
C ILE A 125 11.28 17.33 -18.00
N LEU A 126 11.96 18.22 -18.73
CA LEU A 126 12.32 19.58 -18.26
C LEU A 126 13.02 19.58 -16.88
N GLY A 127 13.91 18.62 -16.65
CA GLY A 127 14.66 18.49 -15.40
C GLY A 127 13.86 17.92 -14.22
N LYS A 128 12.60 17.50 -14.43
CA LYS A 128 11.80 16.79 -13.44
C LYS A 128 11.68 15.32 -13.80
N ASP A 129 11.91 14.45 -12.82
CA ASP A 129 11.72 13.02 -12.96
C ASP A 129 10.25 12.65 -12.70
N PHE A 130 9.67 11.93 -13.66
CA PHE A 130 8.36 11.32 -13.56
C PHE A 130 8.53 9.81 -13.43
N TYR A 131 7.82 9.23 -12.46
CA TYR A 131 7.84 7.80 -12.20
C TYR A 131 6.46 7.23 -12.47
N LEU A 132 6.42 6.04 -13.04
CA LEU A 132 5.26 5.17 -13.04
C LEU A 132 5.73 3.80 -12.55
N ARG A 133 5.24 3.38 -11.40
CA ARG A 133 5.42 2.04 -10.84
C ARG A 133 4.14 1.26 -11.02
N ILE A 134 4.26 -0.01 -11.39
CA ILE A 134 3.18 -1.00 -11.39
C ILE A 134 3.68 -2.20 -10.60
N ASP A 135 3.02 -2.54 -9.50
CA ASP A 135 3.38 -3.66 -8.63
C ASP A 135 2.26 -4.71 -8.65
N ALA A 136 2.63 -5.99 -8.67
CA ALA A 136 1.71 -7.12 -8.64
C ALA A 136 2.05 -8.02 -7.44
N PRO A 137 1.38 -7.83 -6.28
CA PRO A 137 1.55 -8.70 -5.11
C PRO A 137 0.76 -9.99 -5.32
N PHE A 138 1.45 -11.04 -5.79
CA PHE A 138 0.82 -12.32 -6.09
C PHE A 138 0.91 -13.32 -4.95
N PHE A 139 1.80 -13.17 -3.97
CA PHE A 139 1.77 -13.96 -2.74
C PHE A 139 1.26 -13.08 -1.61
N VAL A 140 0.10 -13.39 -1.03
CA VAL A 140 -0.46 -12.61 0.09
C VAL A 140 -0.92 -13.57 1.17
N LYS A 141 -0.54 -13.32 2.43
CA LYS A 141 -1.06 -14.10 3.56
C LYS A 141 -2.51 -13.74 3.80
N ASP A 142 -3.37 -14.74 3.69
CA ASP A 142 -4.81 -14.65 3.94
C ASP A 142 -5.06 -14.37 5.43
N MET A 143 -6.00 -13.47 5.67
CA MET A 143 -6.41 -12.97 6.98
C MET A 143 -7.76 -13.54 7.43
N SER A 144 -8.45 -14.29 6.57
CA SER A 144 -9.69 -14.96 6.93
C SER A 144 -9.44 -16.05 7.98
N THR A 145 -10.42 -16.25 8.85
CA THR A 145 -10.39 -17.30 9.89
C THR A 145 -10.32 -18.71 9.30
N ASP A 146 -10.78 -18.88 8.06
CA ASP A 146 -11.00 -20.17 7.43
C ASP A 146 -9.75 -20.69 6.71
N ASN A 147 -8.81 -19.81 6.36
CA ASN A 147 -7.66 -20.14 5.53
C ASN A 147 -6.37 -19.49 6.05
N LYS A 148 -5.71 -20.17 6.98
CA LYS A 148 -4.42 -19.71 7.52
C LYS A 148 -3.30 -20.09 6.54
N GLY A 149 -2.92 -19.20 5.64
CA GLY A 149 -1.79 -19.44 4.75
C GLY A 149 -1.54 -18.35 3.69
N ILE A 150 -0.44 -18.50 2.95
CA ILE A 150 -0.12 -17.67 1.80
C ILE A 150 -0.96 -18.13 0.61
N ARG A 151 -1.61 -17.19 -0.06
CA ARG A 151 -2.43 -17.38 -1.25
C ARG A 151 -1.76 -16.77 -2.46
N PHE A 152 -1.98 -17.43 -3.60
CA PHE A 152 -1.58 -16.91 -4.89
C PHE A 152 -2.74 -16.08 -5.49
N HIS A 153 -2.47 -14.83 -5.84
CA HIS A 153 -3.41 -13.90 -6.47
C HIS A 153 -2.95 -13.56 -7.89
N ASN A 154 -3.89 -13.58 -8.83
CA ASN A 154 -3.65 -13.19 -10.24
C ASN A 154 -4.40 -11.91 -10.64
N ASP A 155 -5.18 -11.37 -9.72
CA ASP A 155 -6.05 -10.20 -9.87
C ASP A 155 -5.52 -8.97 -9.12
N LYS A 156 -4.52 -9.17 -8.25
CA LYS A 156 -3.93 -8.10 -7.45
C LYS A 156 -2.87 -7.30 -8.21
N TRP A 157 -3.08 -6.00 -8.30
CA TRP A 157 -2.11 -5.05 -8.85
C TRP A 157 -2.26 -3.67 -8.23
N LEU A 158 -1.23 -2.85 -8.36
CA LEU A 158 -1.17 -1.49 -7.86
C LEU A 158 -0.38 -0.63 -8.85
N PHE A 159 -0.60 0.68 -8.83
CA PHE A 159 0.30 1.61 -9.49
C PHE A 159 0.60 2.84 -8.64
N SER A 160 1.71 3.51 -8.94
CA SER A 160 2.12 4.71 -8.22
C SER A 160 2.92 5.67 -9.08
N PHE A 161 2.90 6.96 -8.72
CA PHE A 161 3.79 7.97 -9.28
C PHE A 161 5.03 8.23 -8.40
N SER A 162 5.23 7.45 -7.33
CA SER A 162 6.47 7.45 -6.55
C SER A 162 7.50 6.48 -7.13
N LYS A 163 8.78 6.79 -6.96
CA LYS A 163 9.92 5.97 -7.43
C LYS A 163 9.90 4.54 -6.89
N GLY A 164 9.52 4.37 -5.63
CA GLY A 164 9.72 3.15 -4.86
C GLY A 164 9.87 3.52 -3.39
N ILE A 165 10.34 2.58 -2.58
CA ILE A 165 10.46 2.68 -1.12
C ILE A 165 11.90 2.47 -0.73
#